data_AF-A0A558R9Q0-F1
#
_entry.id   AF-A0A558R9Q0-F1
#
_cell.length_a   1.000
_cell.length_b   1.000
_cell.length_c   1.000
_cell.angle_alpha   90.00
_cell.angle_beta   90.00
_cell.angle_gamma   90.00
#
_symmetry.space_group_name_H-M   'P 1'
#
loop_
_entity.id
_entity.type
_entity.pdbx_description
1 polymer ?
#
loop_
_entity_poly.entity_id
_entity_poly.type
_entity_poly.pdbx_seq_one_letter_code
_entity_poly.pdbx_strand_id
1 'polypeptide(L)' 'MQREERIVAVGLLTSADLKLLGSGFTRAYPVDQTPCFGDLLRAIDEADREFARGHRSGE' A
#
# COMPACT_ATOMS: atom_id res chain seq x y z
N MET A 1 15.42 -27.59 3.35
CA MET A 1 13.95 -27.46 3.27
C MET A 1 13.66 -25.96 3.20
N GLN A 2 13.35 -25.42 2.02
CA GLN A 2 13.06 -23.99 1.89
C GLN A 2 11.61 -23.80 2.34
N ARG A 3 11.43 -23.23 3.54
CA ARG A 3 10.11 -22.94 4.10
C ARG A 3 9.50 -21.86 3.21
N GLU A 4 8.42 -22.15 2.51
CA GLU A 4 7.71 -21.17 1.69
C GLU A 4 7.34 -19.98 2.58
N GLU A 5 7.98 -18.83 2.33
CA GLU A 5 7.69 -17.59 3.03
C GLU A 5 6.31 -17.10 2.59
N ARG A 6 5.30 -17.42 3.40
CA ARG A 6 3.91 -17.04 3.12
C ARG A 6 3.76 -15.53 3.22
N ILE A 7 3.30 -14.91 2.13
CA ILE A 7 2.87 -13.50 2.15
C ILE A 7 1.62 -13.41 3.02
N VAL A 8 1.71 -12.67 4.13
CA VAL A 8 0.59 -12.43 5.06
C VAL A 8 -0.05 -11.05 4.89
N ALA A 9 0.62 -10.14 4.18
CA ALA A 9 0.14 -8.79 3.94
C ALA A 9 0.70 -8.23 2.62
N VAL A 10 -0.09 -7.38 1.97
CA VAL A 10 0.30 -6.55 0.82
C VAL A 10 -0.04 -5.11 1.18
N GLY A 11 0.95 -4.22 1.12
CA GLY A 11 0.78 -2.79 1.36
C GLY A 11 0.97 -2.01 0.06
N LEU A 12 0.10 -1.04 -0.20
CA LEU A 12 0.33 -0.02 -1.21
C LEU A 12 1.08 1.13 -0.55
N LEU A 13 2.26 1.42 -1.07
CA LEU A 13 3.21 2.32 -0.43
C LEU A 13 3.72 3.31 -1.46
N THR A 14 3.84 4.57 -1.07
CA THR A 14 4.53 5.57 -1.88
C THR A 14 6.05 5.40 -1.75
N SER A 15 6.79 6.08 -2.62
CA SER A 15 8.26 6.12 -2.53
C SER A 15 8.75 6.71 -1.21
N ALA A 16 7.98 7.60 -0.57
CA ALA A 16 8.31 8.16 0.74
C ALA A 16 8.10 7.13 1.86
N ASP A 17 7.00 6.38 1.81
CA ASP A 17 6.70 5.32 2.79
C ASP A 17 7.75 4.22 2.74
N LEU A 18 8.17 3.80 1.53
CA LEU A 18 9.25 2.82 1.37
C LEU A 18 10.58 3.29 1.97
N LYS A 19 10.90 4.59 1.87
CA LYS A 19 12.10 5.15 2.50
C LYS A 19 11.99 5.15 4.02
N LEU A 20 10.80 5.42 4.55
CA LEU A 20 10.54 5.43 5.99
C LEU A 20 10.57 4.03 6.60
N LEU A 21 10.06 3.03 5.87
CA LEU A 21 10.04 1.62 6.28
C LEU A 21 11.44 0.97 6.25
N GLY A 22 12.40 1.60 5.55
CA GLY A 22 13.80 1.21 5.56
C GLY A 22 14.09 -0.15 4.92
N SER A 23 15.28 -0.70 5.23
CA SER A 23 15.80 -1.96 4.66
C SER A 23 15.09 -3.23 5.14
N GLY A 24 14.05 -3.10 5.98
CA GLY A 24 13.27 -4.24 6.50
C GLY A 24 12.39 -4.92 5.44
N PHE A 25 12.11 -4.25 4.32
CA PHE A 25 11.40 -4.85 3.20
C PHE A 25 12.36 -5.62 2.32
N THR A 26 12.27 -6.95 2.37
CA THR A 26 13.10 -7.84 1.54
C THR A 26 12.68 -7.79 0.06
N ARG A 27 11.42 -7.45 -0.23
CA ARG A 27 10.88 -7.41 -1.61
C ARG A 27 9.91 -6.24 -1.76
N ALA A 28 10.20 -5.35 -2.70
CA ALA A 28 9.28 -4.32 -3.17
C ALA A 28 9.17 -4.45 -4.69
N TYR A 29 7.94 -4.52 -5.20
CA TYR A 29 7.67 -4.57 -6.63
C TYR A 29 7.08 -3.23 -7.06
N PRO A 30 7.79 -2.45 -7.88
CA PRO A 30 7.23 -1.19 -8.36
C PRO A 30 6.01 -1.51 -9.23
N VAL A 31 4.92 -0.81 -8.95
CA VAL A 31 3.80 -0.73 -9.89
C VAL A 31 4.19 0.32 -10.92
N ASP A 32 4.97 -0.08 -11.92
CA ASP A 32 5.13 0.72 -13.14
C ASP A 32 3.75 0.90 -13.77
N GLN A 33 3.52 2.03 -14.45
CA GLN A 33 2.23 2.50 -14.99
C GLN A 33 1.53 1.46 -15.88
N THR A 34 1.02 0.41 -15.25
CA THR A 34 0.33 -0.69 -15.88
C THR A 34 -1.14 -0.30 -15.73
N PRO A 35 -1.84 0.01 -16.83
CA PRO A 35 -3.18 0.59 -16.79
C PRO A 35 -4.21 -0.29 -16.06
N CYS A 36 -3.88 -1.55 -15.75
CA CYS A 36 -4.76 -2.48 -15.04
C CYS A 36 -4.85 -2.25 -13.52
N PHE A 37 -3.90 -1.54 -12.89
CA PHE A 37 -3.96 -1.29 -11.44
C PHE A 37 -4.41 0.13 -11.08
N GLY A 38 -4.51 1.05 -12.05
CA GLY A 38 -4.86 2.46 -11.80
C GLY A 38 -6.22 2.63 -11.13
N ASP A 39 -7.23 1.87 -11.57
CA ASP A 39 -8.57 1.94 -10.98
C ASP A 39 -8.63 1.38 -9.56
N LEU A 40 -7.85 0.33 -9.26
CA LEU A 40 -7.76 -0.22 -7.92
C LEU A 40 -7.08 0.76 -6.96
N LEU A 41 -5.97 1.38 -7.38
CA LEU A 41 -5.29 2.41 -6.59
C LEU A 41 -6.23 3.59 -6.32
N ARG A 42 -6.94 4.07 -7.36
CA ARG A 42 -7.92 5.17 -7.23
C ARG A 42 -9.04 4.85 -6.24
N ALA A 43 -9.57 3.62 -6.26
CA ALA A 43 -10.62 3.19 -5.35
C ALA A 43 -10.13 3.12 -3.89
N ILE A 44 -8.89 2.70 -3.68
CA ILE A 44 -8.28 2.64 -2.35
C ILE A 44 -8.00 4.05 -1.81
N ASP A 45 -7.45 4.95 -2.63
CA ASP A 45 -7.24 6.35 -2.26
C ASP A 45 -8.56 7.04 -1.89
N GLU A 46 -9.65 6.70 -2.58
CA GLU A 46 -10.97 7.23 -2.28
C GLU A 46 -11.50 6.70 -0.94
N ALA A 47 -11.38 5.41 -0.68
CA ALA A 47 -11.77 4.81 0.60
C ALA A 47 -10.98 5.40 1.78
N ASP A 48 -9.67 5.62 1.63
CA ASP A 48 -8.82 6.18 2.66
C ASP A 48 -9.17 7.65 2.97
N ARG A 49 -9.47 8.44 1.92
CA ARG A 49 -9.99 9.81 2.09
C ARG A 49 -11.31 9.85 2.85
N GLU A 50 -12.24 8.96 2.53
CA GLU A 50 -13.55 8.88 3.21
C GLU A 50 -13.38 8.46 4.68
N PHE A 51 -12.50 7.49 4.94
CA PHE A 51 -12.16 7.07 6.30
C PHE A 51 -11.55 8.22 7.12
N ALA A 52 -10.59 8.96 6.56
CA ALA A 52 -9.97 10.11 7.21
C ALA A 52 -10.93 11.30 7.41
N ARG A 53 -11.97 11.43 6.58
CA ARG A 53 -13.04 12.44 6.74
C ARG A 53 -13.97 12.08 7.89
N GLY A 54 -14.38 10.81 7.99
CA GLY A 54 -15.22 10.32 9.09
C GLY A 54 -14.54 10.44 10.46
N HIS A 55 -13.22 10.26 10.51
CA HIS A 55 -12.45 10.36 11.76
C HIS A 55 -12.28 11.79 12.29
N ARG A 56 -12.35 12.82 11.43
CA ARG A 56 -12.22 14.24 11.83
C ARG A 56 -13.50 14.90 12.33
N SER A 57 -14.64 14.22 12.20
CA SER A 57 -15.95 14.76 12.60
C SER A 57 -16.43 14.26 13.96
N GLY A 58 -15.59 13.46 14.66
CA GLY A 58 -15.88 12.84 15.95
C GLY A 58 -15.03 13.35 17.13
N GLU A 59 -14.54 14.60 17.07
CA GLU A 59 -13.87 15.30 18.18
C GLU A 59 -14.69 16.50 18.65
#